data_AF-G4ZYI4-F1
#
_entry.id   AF-G4ZYI4-F1
#
_cell.length_a   1.000
_cell.length_b   1.000
_cell.length_c   1.000
_cell.angle_alpha   90.00
_cell.angle_beta   90.00
_cell.angle_gamma   90.00
#
_symmetry.space_group_name_H-M   'P 1'
#
loop_
_entity.id
_entity.type
_entity.pdbx_description
1 polymer ?
#
loop_
_entity_poly.entity_id
_entity_poly.type
_entity_poly.pdbx_seq_one_letter_code
_entity_poly.pdbx_strand_id
1 'polypeptide(L)'
;MSRKGFFTAEDAKAAFNLFCCVYGIGTLGMPGNFSRAGPFIAIIAMAFMAFANVYGAVAICRVMLLAPTSVKTYGDLGEWAMGKPGRYLSVVSQMANCLLVPCVFLVLGGTLLDGLFPGAFSATTWIILMALTCLPV
;
A
#
# COMPACT_ATOMS: atom_id res chain seq x y z
N MET A 1 16.41 -25.91 -17.29
CA MET A 1 15.54 -25.34 -16.25
C MET A 1 16.27 -25.48 -14.91
N SER A 2 17.06 -24.47 -14.53
CA SER A 2 17.86 -24.54 -13.28
C SER A 2 16.91 -24.52 -12.08
N ARG A 3 16.99 -25.53 -11.23
CA ARG A 3 16.17 -25.69 -10.02
C ARG A 3 16.67 -24.68 -8.99
N LYS A 4 16.22 -23.42 -9.09
CA LYS A 4 16.46 -22.41 -8.05
C LYS A 4 15.97 -22.97 -6.71
N GLY A 5 16.80 -22.86 -5.68
CA GLY A 5 16.44 -23.28 -4.32
C GLY A 5 15.12 -22.63 -3.92
N PHE A 6 14.23 -23.43 -3.33
CA PHE A 6 12.95 -22.95 -2.83
C PHE A 6 13.26 -21.94 -1.70
N PHE A 7 12.99 -20.65 -1.95
CA PHE A 7 13.14 -19.54 -1.00
C PHE A 7 14.59 -19.24 -0.58
N THR A 8 15.25 -18.34 -1.32
CA THR A 8 16.59 -17.84 -0.99
C THR A 8 16.54 -16.73 0.07
N ALA A 9 17.69 -16.40 0.68
CA ALA A 9 17.78 -15.29 1.63
C ALA A 9 17.39 -13.93 1.02
N GLU A 10 17.61 -13.75 -0.29
CA GLU A 10 17.18 -12.55 -1.01
C GLU A 10 15.66 -12.52 -1.20
N ASP A 11 15.03 -13.68 -1.45
CA ASP A 11 13.56 -13.79 -1.50
C ASP A 11 12.94 -13.48 -0.12
N ALA A 12 13.61 -13.88 0.96
CA ALA A 12 13.18 -13.56 2.33
C ALA A 12 13.23 -12.06 2.63
N LYS A 13 14.31 -11.36 2.23
CA LYS A 13 14.41 -9.91 2.36
C LYS A 13 13.33 -9.19 1.55
N ALA A 14 13.09 -9.65 0.31
CA ALA A 14 12.05 -9.10 -0.54
C ALA A 14 10.66 -9.27 0.09
N ALA A 15 10.37 -10.47 0.63
CA ALA A 15 9.12 -10.75 1.32
C ALA A 15 8.94 -9.90 2.59
N PHE A 16 10.00 -9.70 3.37
CA PHE A 16 9.97 -8.85 4.55
C PHE A 16 9.72 -7.37 4.20
N ASN A 17 10.39 -6.86 3.17
CA ASN A 17 10.15 -5.49 2.71
C ASN A 17 8.70 -5.32 2.23
N LEU A 18 8.17 -6.27 1.48
CA LEU A 18 6.75 -6.29 1.08
C LEU A 18 5.82 -6.31 2.29
N PHE A 19 6.13 -7.13 3.30
CA PHE A 19 5.37 -7.18 4.55
C PHE A 19 5.37 -5.83 5.25
N CYS A 20 6.52 -5.19 5.42
CA CYS A 20 6.64 -3.85 6.02
C CYS A 20 5.89 -2.78 5.21
N CYS A 21 5.89 -2.87 3.88
CA CYS A 21 5.14 -1.93 3.05
C CYS A 21 3.62 -2.10 3.16
N VAL A 22 3.12 -3.32 3.38
CA VAL A 22 1.68 -3.62 3.47
C VAL A 22 1.16 -3.41 4.89
N TYR A 23 1.95 -3.75 5.91
CA TYR A 23 1.62 -3.50 7.32
C TYR A 23 1.83 -2.02 7.65
N GLY A 24 0.76 -1.25 7.49
CA GLY A 24 0.75 0.16 7.83
C GLY A 24 -0.63 0.60 8.26
N ILE A 25 -1.11 1.70 7.69
CA ILE A 25 -2.33 2.35 8.14
C ILE A 25 -3.61 1.51 7.98
N GLY A 26 -3.61 0.59 7.02
CA GLY A 26 -4.75 -0.31 6.79
C GLY A 26 -5.05 -1.19 8.01
N THR A 27 -4.03 -1.59 8.77
CA THR A 27 -4.24 -2.38 9.99
C THR A 27 -4.69 -1.49 11.17
N LEU A 28 -4.21 -0.26 11.25
CA LEU A 28 -4.64 0.71 12.27
C LEU A 28 -6.11 1.11 12.12
N GLY A 29 -6.61 1.21 10.87
CA GLY A 29 -8.01 1.53 10.59
C GLY A 29 -8.98 0.34 10.68
N MET A 30 -8.47 -0.90 10.79
CA MET A 30 -9.31 -2.10 10.76
C MET A 30 -10.36 -2.16 11.87
N PRO A 31 -10.04 -1.92 13.16
CA PRO A 31 -11.04 -1.98 14.23
C PRO A 31 -12.21 -1.00 14.02
N GLY A 32 -11.91 0.23 13.57
CA GLY A 32 -12.93 1.23 13.25
C GLY A 32 -13.81 0.81 12.07
N ASN A 33 -13.21 0.23 11.03
CA ASN A 33 -13.94 -0.28 9.88
C ASN A 33 -14.85 -1.47 10.25
N PHE A 34 -14.36 -2.39 11.08
CA PHE A 34 -15.14 -3.52 11.61
C PHE A 34 -16.28 -3.06 12.51
N SER A 35 -16.06 -2.05 13.35
CA SER A 35 -17.10 -1.48 14.21
C SER A 35 -18.22 -0.83 13.40
N ARG A 36 -17.91 -0.18 12.27
CA ARG A 36 -18.90 0.50 11.42
C ARG A 36 -19.65 -0.44 10.48
N ALA A 37 -18.97 -1.42 9.88
CA ALA A 37 -19.57 -2.34 8.90
C ALA A 37 -20.17 -3.60 9.55
N GLY A 38 -19.75 -3.95 10.77
CA GLY A 38 -20.07 -5.21 11.41
C GLY A 38 -19.14 -6.35 10.96
N PRO A 39 -18.96 -7.40 11.80
CA PRO A 39 -17.94 -8.43 11.61
C PRO A 39 -18.14 -9.26 10.33
N PHE A 40 -19.38 -9.60 9.98
CA PHE A 40 -19.66 -10.44 8.82
C PHE A 40 -19.32 -9.74 7.49
N ILE A 41 -19.76 -8.50 7.30
CA ILE A 41 -19.50 -7.74 6.08
C ILE A 41 -18.01 -7.40 5.98
N ALA A 42 -17.39 -7.02 7.09
CA ALA A 42 -15.97 -6.70 7.13
C ALA A 42 -15.10 -7.90 6.75
N ILE A 43 -15.39 -9.12 7.24
CA ILE A 43 -14.66 -10.34 6.88
C ILE A 43 -14.80 -10.66 5.39
N ILE A 44 -16.02 -10.60 4.84
CA ILE A 44 -16.26 -10.86 3.41
C ILE A 44 -15.52 -9.83 2.55
N ALA A 45 -15.58 -8.55 2.90
CA ALA A 45 -14.89 -7.49 2.20
C ALA A 45 -13.36 -7.65 2.27
N MET A 46 -12.82 -8.03 3.43
CA MET A 46 -11.39 -8.32 3.59
C MET A 46 -10.95 -9.51 2.74
N ALA A 47 -11.72 -10.60 2.75
CA ALA A 47 -11.42 -11.78 1.94
C ALA A 47 -11.42 -11.45 0.44
N PHE A 48 -12.41 -10.69 -0.02
CA PHE A 48 -12.49 -10.23 -1.41
C PHE A 48 -11.31 -9.34 -1.78
N MET A 49 -10.97 -8.35 -0.94
CA MET A 49 -9.81 -7.48 -1.18
C MET A 49 -8.51 -8.27 -1.18
N ALA A 50 -8.33 -9.22 -0.27
CA ALA A 50 -7.15 -10.08 -0.24
C ALA A 50 -7.02 -10.87 -1.55
N PHE A 51 -8.11 -11.50 -2.00
CA PHE A 51 -8.12 -12.24 -3.26
C PHE A 51 -7.82 -11.35 -4.46
N ALA A 52 -8.47 -10.18 -4.56
CA ALA A 52 -8.28 -9.23 -5.65
C ALA A 52 -6.83 -8.73 -5.72
N ASN A 53 -6.22 -8.39 -4.58
CA ASN A 53 -4.83 -7.94 -4.52
C ASN A 53 -3.85 -9.06 -4.90
N VAL A 54 -4.05 -10.28 -4.40
CA VAL A 54 -3.20 -11.43 -4.75
C VAL A 54 -3.32 -11.76 -6.24
N TYR A 55 -4.55 -11.80 -6.77
CA TYR A 55 -4.78 -12.03 -8.19
C TYR A 55 -4.13 -10.94 -9.06
N GLY A 56 -4.29 -9.67 -8.69
CA GLY A 56 -3.65 -8.54 -9.37
C GLY A 56 -2.12 -8.64 -9.38
N ALA A 57 -1.52 -8.98 -8.23
CA ALA A 57 -0.08 -9.17 -8.12
C ALA A 57 0.41 -10.33 -9.00
N VAL A 58 -0.28 -11.47 -9.01
CA VAL A 58 0.06 -12.61 -9.87
C VAL A 58 -0.09 -12.24 -11.35
N ALA A 59 -1.15 -11.52 -11.73
CA ALA A 59 -1.35 -11.07 -13.11
C ALA A 59 -0.21 -10.14 -13.56
N ILE A 60 0.17 -9.17 -12.73
CA ILE A 60 1.32 -8.28 -13.00
C ILE A 60 2.60 -9.09 -13.18
N CYS A 61 2.89 -10.05 -12.29
CA CYS A 61 4.06 -10.92 -12.40
C CYS A 61 4.05 -11.72 -13.72
N ARG A 62 2.89 -12.24 -14.15
CA ARG A 62 2.75 -12.97 -15.42
C ARG A 62 3.01 -12.08 -16.62
N VAL A 63 2.47 -10.86 -16.62
CA VAL A 63 2.68 -9.86 -17.68
C VAL A 63 4.16 -9.46 -17.73
N MET A 64 4.80 -9.27 -16.57
CA MET A 64 6.21 -8.89 -16.49
C MET A 64 7.18 -9.99 -16.98
N LEU A 65 6.78 -11.27 -16.90
CA LEU A 65 7.55 -12.38 -17.49
C LEU A 65 7.50 -12.41 -19.03
N LEU A 66 6.47 -11.81 -19.63
CA LEU A 66 6.30 -11.71 -21.09
C LEU A 66 6.86 -10.39 -21.65
N ALA A 67 7.02 -9.38 -20.80
CA ALA A 67 7.46 -8.05 -21.20
C ALA A 67 8.94 -8.04 -21.62
N PRO A 68 9.31 -7.25 -22.65
CA PRO A 68 10.71 -7.08 -23.04
C PRO A 68 11.50 -6.31 -21.96
N THR A 69 12.83 -6.43 -21.96
CA THR A 69 13.73 -5.78 -20.98
C THR A 69 13.70 -4.25 -20.98
N SER A 70 13.03 -3.64 -21.96
CA SER A 70 12.72 -2.21 -22.01
C SER A 70 11.72 -1.78 -20.94
N VAL A 71 10.79 -2.67 -20.55
CA VAL A 71 9.73 -2.37 -19.57
C VAL A 71 10.28 -2.53 -18.16
N LYS A 72 10.51 -1.40 -17.47
CA LYS A 72 11.05 -1.39 -16.10
C LYS A 72 10.11 -0.75 -15.08
N THR A 73 9.30 0.22 -15.50
CA THR A 73 8.40 0.93 -14.58
C THR A 73 6.96 0.42 -14.70
N TYR A 74 6.16 0.66 -13.65
CA TYR A 74 4.73 0.32 -13.65
C TYR A 74 3.94 1.07 -14.74
N GLY A 75 4.38 2.29 -15.08
CA GLY A 75 3.83 3.07 -16.19
C GLY A 75 4.15 2.45 -17.55
N ASP A 76 5.40 2.01 -17.76
CA ASP A 76 5.79 1.33 -19.01
C ASP A 76 5.10 -0.03 -19.16
N LEU A 77 4.84 -0.73 -18.05
CA LEU A 77 4.07 -1.96 -18.04
C LEU A 77 2.62 -1.72 -18.46
N GLY A 78 2.01 -0.63 -17.95
CA GLY A 78 0.68 -0.19 -18.37
C GLY A 78 0.64 0.17 -19.85
N GLU A 79 1.68 0.84 -20.36
CA GLU A 79 1.81 1.15 -21.78
C GLU A 79 1.94 -0.10 -22.64
N TRP A 80 2.70 -1.09 -22.18
CA TRP A 80 2.87 -2.35 -22.90
C TRP A 80 1.58 -3.19 -22.92
N ALA A 81 0.82 -3.19 -21.83
CA ALA A 81 -0.39 -4.00 -21.71
C ALA A 81 -1.62 -3.41 -22.43
N MET A 82 -1.82 -2.08 -22.37
CA MET A 82 -3.02 -1.41 -22.91
C MET A 82 -2.72 -0.19 -23.80
N GLY A 83 -1.45 0.04 -24.16
CA GLY A 83 -1.03 1.22 -24.92
C GLY A 83 -1.00 2.51 -24.08
N LYS A 84 -0.96 3.66 -24.76
CA LYS A 84 -0.96 4.99 -24.14
C LYS A 84 -1.99 5.20 -23.01
N PRO A 85 -3.27 4.79 -23.12
CA PRO A 85 -4.20 4.96 -22.00
C PRO A 85 -3.80 4.17 -20.75
N GLY A 86 -3.19 2.98 -20.92
CA GLY A 86 -2.67 2.18 -19.81
C GLY A 86 -1.54 2.88 -19.06
N ARG A 87 -0.66 3.60 -19.78
CA ARG A 87 0.39 4.43 -19.16
C ARG A 87 -0.21 5.48 -18.23
N TYR A 88 -1.20 6.23 -18.70
CA TYR A 88 -1.84 7.28 -17.90
C TYR A 88 -2.58 6.70 -16.70
N LEU A 89 -3.31 5.59 -16.86
CA LEU A 89 -4.00 4.95 -15.75
C LEU A 89 -3.03 4.51 -14.65
N SER A 90 -1.93 3.84 -15.00
CA SER A 90 -0.91 3.41 -14.04
C SER A 90 -0.21 4.58 -13.35
N VAL A 91 0.12 5.65 -14.08
CA VAL A 91 0.80 6.82 -13.51
C VAL A 91 -0.14 7.61 -12.60
N VAL A 92 -1.38 7.88 -13.03
CA VAL A 92 -2.35 8.65 -12.23
C VAL A 92 -2.69 7.92 -10.93
N SER A 93 -2.93 6.61 -11.00
CA SER A 93 -3.18 5.80 -9.80
C SER A 93 -1.98 5.78 -8.85
N GLN A 94 -0.76 5.67 -9.37
CA GLN A 94 0.45 5.75 -8.56
C GLN A 94 0.61 7.13 -7.90
N MET A 95 0.39 8.22 -8.64
CA MET A 95 0.46 9.59 -8.11
C MET A 95 -0.57 9.81 -7.01
N ALA A 96 -1.81 9.32 -7.21
CA ALA A 96 -2.85 9.37 -6.19
C ALA A 96 -2.44 8.60 -4.94
N ASN A 97 -1.88 7.40 -5.08
CA ASN A 97 -1.40 6.61 -3.96
C ASN A 97 -0.27 7.32 -3.20
N CYS A 98 0.72 7.88 -3.92
CA CYS A 98 1.82 8.63 -3.31
C CYS A 98 1.36 9.87 -2.53
N LEU A 99 0.23 10.49 -2.90
CA LEU A 99 -0.33 11.64 -2.19
C LEU A 99 -1.21 11.20 -1.02
N LEU A 100 -2.10 10.22 -1.23
CA LEU A 100 -3.11 9.83 -0.25
C LEU A 100 -2.50 9.06 0.93
N VAL A 101 -1.51 8.20 0.68
CA VAL A 101 -0.87 7.40 1.73
C VAL A 101 -0.29 8.28 2.85
N PRO A 102 0.58 9.28 2.59
CA PRO A 102 1.09 10.14 3.65
C PRO A 102 0.00 10.99 4.30
N CYS A 103 -0.98 11.49 3.54
CA CYS A 103 -2.11 12.24 4.12
C CYS A 103 -2.87 11.42 5.17
N VAL A 104 -3.20 10.17 4.84
CA VAL A 104 -3.92 9.29 5.77
C VAL A 104 -3.01 8.95 6.96
N PHE A 105 -1.72 8.72 6.73
CA PHE A 105 -0.73 8.47 7.80
C PHE A 105 -0.66 9.59 8.83
N LEU A 106 -0.61 10.84 8.36
CA LEU A 106 -0.57 12.01 9.23
C LEU A 106 -1.87 12.20 10.01
N VAL A 107 -3.03 12.04 9.38
CA VAL A 107 -4.33 12.19 10.04
C VAL A 107 -4.52 11.13 11.12
N LEU A 108 -4.28 9.86 10.79
CA LEU A 108 -4.52 8.76 11.73
C LEU A 108 -3.46 8.75 12.85
N GLY A 109 -2.20 9.07 12.52
CA GLY A 109 -1.15 9.30 13.51
C GLY A 109 -1.49 10.43 14.48
N GLY A 110 -2.04 11.54 13.99
CA GLY A 110 -2.52 12.64 14.84
C GLY A 110 -3.64 12.21 15.80
N THR A 111 -4.62 11.43 15.32
CA THR A 111 -5.70 10.92 16.18
C THR A 111 -5.20 9.92 17.24
N LEU A 112 -4.19 9.11 16.91
CA LEU A 112 -3.56 8.20 17.87
C LEU A 112 -2.82 8.95 18.98
N LEU A 113 -2.07 10.01 18.62
CA LEU A 113 -1.37 10.84 19.60
C LEU A 113 -2.32 11.63 20.51
N ASP A 114 -3.42 12.14 19.96
CA ASP A 114 -4.48 12.78 20.74
C ASP A 114 -5.10 11.82 21.76
N GLY A 115 -5.35 10.57 21.36
CA GLY A 115 -5.82 9.52 22.28
C GLY A 115 -4.80 9.10 23.35
N LEU A 116 -3.50 9.17 23.04
CA LEU A 116 -2.43 8.80 23.98
C LEU A 116 -2.14 9.90 25.01
N PHE A 117 -2.27 11.17 24.62
CA PHE A 117 -2.05 12.34 25.48
C PHE A 117 -3.30 13.23 25.55
N PRO A 118 -4.37 12.76 26.22
CA PRO A 118 -5.63 13.48 26.27
C PRO A 118 -5.46 14.85 26.93
N GLY A 119 -5.89 15.91 26.23
CA GLY A 119 -5.91 17.28 26.75
C GLY A 119 -4.58 18.04 26.71
N ALA A 120 -3.52 17.47 26.14
CA ALA A 120 -2.22 18.15 26.00
C ALA A 120 -2.20 19.20 24.87
N PHE A 121 -2.67 18.82 23.67
CA PHE A 121 -2.74 19.69 22.48
C PHE A 121 -3.93 19.32 21.60
N SER A 122 -4.37 20.23 20.73
CA SER A 122 -5.41 19.94 19.72
C SER A 122 -4.90 18.96 18.65
N ALA A 123 -5.78 18.11 18.13
CA ALA A 123 -5.47 17.17 17.04
C ALA A 123 -4.76 17.82 15.84
N THR A 124 -5.11 19.06 15.47
CA THR A 124 -4.44 19.79 14.40
C THR A 124 -2.96 20.04 14.71
N THR A 125 -2.63 20.36 15.95
CA THR A 125 -1.24 20.57 16.40
C THR A 125 -0.44 19.26 16.35
N TRP A 126 -1.05 18.14 16.74
CA TRP A 126 -0.43 16.82 16.64
C TRP A 126 -0.14 16.41 15.20
N ILE A 127 -1.06 16.71 14.27
CA ILE A 127 -0.85 16.45 12.84
C ILE A 127 0.33 17.29 12.31
N ILE A 128 0.43 18.56 12.69
CA ILE A 128 1.54 19.44 12.27
C ILE A 128 2.88 18.94 12.85
N LEU A 129 2.91 18.56 14.13
CA LEU A 129 4.11 18.01 14.77
C LEU A 129 4.55 16.71 14.10
N MET A 130 3.62 15.80 13.81
CA MET A 130 3.91 14.58 13.06
C MET A 130 4.43 14.87 11.66
N ALA A 131 3.82 15.82 10.94
CA ALA A 131 4.28 16.23 9.62
C ALA A 131 5.71 16.76 9.66
N LEU A 132 6.06 17.58 10.66
CA LEU A 132 7.42 18.08 10.86
C LEU A 132 8.42 16.96 11.17
N THR A 133 8.04 15.97 11.97
CA THR A 133 8.93 14.85 12.34
C THR A 133 9.08 13.80 11.25
N CYS A 134 8.08 13.68 10.36
CA CYS A 134 8.07 12.71 9.26
C CYS A 134 8.56 13.30 7.94
N LEU A 135 8.81 14.63 7.86
CA LEU A 135 9.50 15.23 6.73
C LEU A 135 10.90 14.60 6.63
N PRO A 136 11.27 14.00 5.48
CA PRO A 136 12.63 13.54 5.29
C PRO A 136 13.57 14.74 5.34
N VAL A 137 14.52 14.72 6.28
CA VAL A 137 15.71 15.59 6.27
C VAL A 137 16.67 15.16 5.17
#